data_AF-A0A930U862-F1
#
_entry.id   AF-A0A930U862-F1
#
_cell.length_a   1.000
_cell.length_b   1.000
_cell.length_c   1.000
_cell.angle_alpha   90.00
_cell.angle_beta   90.00
_cell.angle_gamma   90.00
#
_symmetry.space_group_name_H-M   'P 1'
#
loop_
_entity.id
_entity.type
_entity.pdbx_description
1 polymer ?
#
loop_
_entity_poly.entity_id
_entity_poly.type
_entity_poly.pdbx_seq_one_letter_code
_entity_poly.pdbx_strand_id
1 'polypeptide(L)'
;MTYCLGILNRHGLVMAADSRTNAGVDYISTYRKLFDFSKPGDRVLLLCTSGNLSLSQAITAQLRRDLTSAEINLHTLPSFYDVVSYLGDKIRQIQEQYRPWLERDNIDYQSNCLLGGQI
;
A
#
# COMPACT_ATOMS: atom_id res chain seq x y z
N MET A 1 0.09 -15.74 6.31
CA MET A 1 0.94 -15.96 5.13
C MET A 1 0.50 -14.98 4.08
N THR A 2 1.35 -14.01 3.75
CA THR A 2 1.05 -12.96 2.78
C THR A 2 2.18 -12.90 1.77
N TYR A 3 1.85 -12.98 0.48
CA TYR A 3 2.83 -13.02 -0.60
C TYR A 3 2.41 -12.11 -1.75
N CYS A 4 3.31 -11.19 -2.09
CA CYS A 4 3.19 -10.26 -3.21
C CYS A 4 4.44 -10.37 -4.07
N LEU A 5 4.30 -10.23 -5.39
CA LEU A 5 5.40 -10.26 -6.35
C LEU A 5 5.21 -9.18 -7.42
N GLY A 6 6.32 -8.58 -7.85
CA GLY A 6 6.41 -7.73 -9.02
C GLY A 6 7.55 -8.18 -9.91
N ILE A 7 7.28 -8.34 -11.21
CA ILE A 7 8.27 -8.70 -12.22
C ILE A 7 8.33 -7.56 -13.23
N LEU A 8 9.48 -6.89 -13.29
CA LEU A 8 9.78 -5.90 -14.32
C LEU A 8 10.64 -6.56 -15.40
N ASN A 9 10.22 -6.43 -16.65
CA ASN A 9 10.99 -6.88 -17.80
C ASN A 9 10.91 -5.85 -18.94
N ARG A 10 11.60 -6.11 -20.04
CA ARG A 10 11.69 -5.20 -21.19
C ARG A 10 10.34 -4.84 -21.86
N HIS A 11 9.30 -5.64 -21.65
CA HIS A 11 7.97 -5.42 -22.22
C HIS A 11 6.98 -4.81 -21.22
N GLY A 12 7.36 -4.67 -19.95
CA GLY A 12 6.51 -4.06 -18.94
C GLY A 12 6.56 -4.74 -17.59
N LEU A 13 5.48 -4.59 -16.84
CA LEU A 13 5.35 -4.96 -15.44
C LEU A 13 4.24 -6.00 -15.24
N VAL A 14 4.54 -7.03 -14.46
CA VAL A 14 3.55 -7.98 -13.93
C VAL A 14 3.52 -7.87 -12.41
N MET A 15 2.34 -7.71 -11.82
CA MET A 15 2.16 -7.73 -10.36
C MET A 15 1.10 -8.76 -9.96
N ALA A 16 1.36 -9.47 -8.88
CA ALA A 16 0.45 -10.46 -8.31
C ALA A 16 0.50 -10.41 -6.78
N ALA A 17 -0.63 -10.72 -6.16
CA ALA A 17 -0.73 -10.87 -4.72
C ALA A 17 -1.72 -11.99 -4.38
N ASP A 18 -1.42 -12.73 -3.31
CA ASP A 18 -2.39 -13.64 -2.71
C ASP A 18 -3.49 -12.85 -1.96
N SER A 19 -4.38 -13.56 -1.26
CA SER A 19 -5.48 -12.93 -0.51
C SER A 19 -5.67 -13.46 0.92
N ARG A 20 -4.93 -14.49 1.35
CA ARG A 20 -5.08 -15.07 2.69
C ARG A 20 -4.46 -14.14 3.72
N THR A 21 -5.25 -13.68 4.68
CA THR A 21 -4.78 -12.72 5.69
C THR A 21 -5.11 -13.20 7.09
N ASN A 22 -4.16 -13.04 8.01
CA ASN A 22 -4.42 -13.16 9.44
C ASN A 22 -4.93 -11.80 9.94
N ALA A 23 -6.17 -11.76 10.42
CA ALA A 23 -6.84 -10.57 10.95
C ALA A 23 -7.01 -10.62 12.48
N GLY A 24 -6.42 -11.62 13.15
CA GLY A 24 -6.52 -11.84 14.58
C GLY A 24 -6.31 -13.30 14.94
N VAL A 25 -6.24 -13.58 16.25
CA VAL A 25 -6.19 -14.95 16.76
C VAL A 25 -7.41 -15.72 16.25
N ASP A 26 -7.16 -16.86 15.61
CA ASP A 26 -8.16 -17.71 14.97
C ASP A 26 -9.04 -17.02 13.90
N TYR A 27 -8.59 -15.87 13.38
CA TYR A 27 -9.29 -15.14 12.33
C TYR A 27 -8.46 -15.03 11.06
N ILE A 28 -8.59 -16.04 10.21
CA ILE A 28 -7.98 -16.07 8.88
C ILE A 28 -9.09 -15.86 7.83
N SER A 29 -8.94 -14.84 7.00
CA SER A 29 -9.95 -14.48 6.00
C SER A 29 -9.31 -14.01 4.69
N THR A 30 -10.15 -13.65 3.72
CA THR A 30 -9.75 -13.23 2.37
C THR A 30 -9.82 -11.72 2.25
N TYR A 31 -8.69 -11.07 2.00
CA TYR A 31 -8.63 -9.62 1.74
C TYR A 31 -7.82 -9.33 0.48
N ARG A 32 -8.23 -8.29 -0.25
CA ARG A 32 -7.48 -7.78 -1.42
C ARG A 32 -6.14 -7.21 -0.94
N LYS A 33 -5.08 -7.54 -1.66
CA LYS A 33 -3.72 -7.04 -1.38
C LYS A 33 -3.05 -6.33 -2.55
N LEU A 34 -3.64 -6.39 -3.75
CA LEU A 34 -3.22 -5.63 -4.94
C LEU A 34 -4.29 -4.59 -5.25
N PHE A 35 -3.90 -3.33 -5.32
CA PHE A 35 -4.78 -2.18 -5.48
C PHE A 35 -4.36 -1.36 -6.70
N ASP A 36 -5.36 -0.94 -7.46
CA ASP A 36 -5.19 -0.06 -8.61
C ASP A 36 -5.48 1.39 -8.22
N PHE A 37 -4.48 2.26 -8.42
CA PHE A 37 -4.51 3.70 -8.25
C PHE A 37 -4.26 4.45 -9.57
N SER A 38 -4.39 3.76 -10.71
CA SER A 38 -4.14 4.31 -12.04
C SER A 38 -5.11 5.43 -12.41
N LYS A 39 -4.66 6.33 -13.27
CA LYS A 39 -5.47 7.37 -13.91
C LYS A 39 -5.43 7.12 -15.42
N PRO A 40 -6.53 6.65 -16.03
CA PRO A 40 -6.56 6.27 -17.44
C PRO A 40 -6.05 7.38 -18.37
N GLY A 41 -5.16 7.02 -19.30
CA GLY A 41 -4.55 7.95 -20.26
C GLY A 41 -3.42 8.82 -19.71
N ASP A 42 -3.09 8.71 -18.42
CA ASP A 42 -2.06 9.51 -17.74
C ASP A 42 -1.02 8.57 -17.12
N ARG A 43 -1.41 7.76 -16.12
CA ARG A 43 -0.48 6.93 -15.35
C ARG A 43 -1.08 5.62 -14.90
N VAL A 44 -0.23 4.61 -14.74
CA VAL A 44 -0.55 3.31 -14.13
C VAL A 44 0.16 3.20 -12.79
N LEU A 45 -0.58 2.95 -11.72
CA LEU A 45 -0.02 2.82 -10.36
C LEU A 45 -0.67 1.63 -9.64
N LEU A 46 0.10 0.59 -9.39
CA LEU A 46 -0.33 -0.65 -8.75
C LEU A 46 0.40 -0.83 -7.41
N LEU A 47 -0.38 -1.01 -6.34
CA LEU A 47 0.14 -1.14 -4.98
C LEU A 47 -0.18 -2.51 -4.40
N CYS A 48 0.84 -3.26 -4.01
CA CYS A 48 0.74 -4.48 -3.23
C CYS A 48 1.01 -4.21 -1.75
N THR A 49 0.28 -4.83 -0.83
CA THR A 49 0.45 -4.67 0.63
C THR A 49 0.69 -6.00 1.36
N SER A 50 1.51 -5.96 2.41
CA SER A 50 1.77 -7.10 3.30
C SER A 50 2.07 -6.64 4.74
N GLY A 51 2.02 -7.56 5.70
CA GLY A 51 2.19 -7.26 7.13
C GLY A 51 0.85 -7.03 7.84
N ASN A 52 0.84 -6.12 8.81
CA ASN A 52 -0.34 -5.83 9.64
C ASN A 52 -1.53 -5.32 8.79
N LEU A 53 -2.67 -6.01 8.88
CA LEU A 53 -3.87 -5.71 8.09
C LEU A 53 -4.40 -4.30 8.37
N SER A 54 -4.52 -3.91 9.64
CA SER A 54 -5.05 -2.60 10.04
C SER A 54 -4.21 -1.45 9.46
N LEU A 55 -2.89 -1.58 9.48
CA LEU A 55 -1.99 -0.58 8.90
C LEU A 55 -2.08 -0.53 7.38
N SER A 56 -2.08 -1.68 6.70
CA SER A 56 -2.24 -1.72 5.24
C SER A 56 -3.57 -1.12 4.77
N GLN A 57 -4.65 -1.33 5.53
CA GLN A 57 -5.96 -0.73 5.27
C GLN A 57 -5.93 0.78 5.54
N ALA A 58 -5.29 1.24 6.62
CA ALA A 58 -5.14 2.66 6.90
C ALA A 58 -4.36 3.37 5.78
N ILE A 59 -3.28 2.77 5.28
CA ILE A 59 -2.47 3.30 4.18
C ILE A 59 -3.33 3.43 2.92
N THR A 60 -3.98 2.35 2.50
CA THR A 60 -4.79 2.36 1.27
C THR A 60 -6.00 3.31 1.37
N ALA A 61 -6.63 3.42 2.55
CA ALA A 61 -7.70 4.37 2.79
C ALA A 61 -7.22 5.83 2.78
N GLN A 62 -6.04 6.12 3.34
CA GLN A 62 -5.44 7.45 3.29
C GLN A 62 -5.13 7.86 1.85
N LEU A 63 -4.51 6.99 1.05
CA LEU A 63 -4.23 7.26 -0.36
C LEU A 63 -5.51 7.54 -1.16
N ARG A 64 -6.58 6.77 -0.93
CA ARG A 64 -7.88 7.00 -1.59
C ARG A 64 -8.49 8.34 -1.20
N ARG A 65 -8.39 8.73 0.08
CA ARG A 65 -8.85 10.04 0.53
C ARG A 65 -8.07 11.15 -0.15
N ASP A 66 -6.74 11.05 -0.14
CA ASP A 66 -5.84 12.04 -0.73
C ASP A 66 -6.13 12.27 -2.23
N LEU A 67 -6.52 11.25 -2.99
CA LEU A 67 -6.96 11.41 -4.38
C LEU A 67 -8.17 12.35 -4.57
N THR A 68 -9.00 12.52 -3.54
CA THR A 68 -10.22 13.35 -3.60
C THR A 68 -10.10 14.65 -2.82
N SER A 69 -9.23 14.71 -1.81
CA SER A 69 -9.19 15.82 -0.85
C SER A 69 -7.83 16.53 -0.76
N ALA A 70 -6.75 15.96 -1.31
CA ALA A 70 -5.43 16.57 -1.25
C ALA A 70 -5.03 17.14 -2.61
N GLU A 71 -4.44 18.33 -2.60
CA GLU A 71 -3.86 18.95 -3.80
C GLU A 71 -2.65 18.16 -4.32
N ILE A 72 -1.80 17.70 -3.39
CA ILE A 72 -0.66 16.82 -3.68
C ILE A 72 -1.05 15.37 -3.37
N ASN A 73 -1.12 14.54 -4.42
CA ASN A 73 -1.50 13.13 -4.33
C ASN A 73 -0.89 12.32 -5.50
N LEU A 74 -1.18 11.02 -5.54
CA LEU A 74 -0.62 10.08 -6.52
C LEU A 74 -0.89 10.48 -8.00
N HIS A 75 -1.92 11.29 -8.27
CA HIS A 75 -2.31 11.75 -9.60
C HIS A 75 -1.74 13.11 -9.99
N THR A 76 -1.12 13.85 -9.05
CA THR A 76 -0.58 15.19 -9.31
C THR A 76 0.94 15.25 -9.26
N LEU A 77 1.58 14.28 -8.61
CA LEU A 77 3.04 14.20 -8.50
C LEU A 77 3.71 13.97 -9.88
N PRO A 78 4.86 14.61 -10.17
CA PRO A 78 5.43 14.67 -11.50
C PRO A 78 6.33 13.47 -11.86
N SER A 79 6.87 12.74 -10.88
CA SER A 79 7.73 11.58 -11.14
C SER A 79 7.38 10.38 -10.27
N PHE A 80 7.78 9.18 -10.73
CA PHE A 80 7.56 7.95 -9.97
C PHE A 80 8.31 7.96 -8.63
N TYR A 81 9.47 8.64 -8.58
CA TYR A 81 10.22 8.85 -7.35
C TYR A 81 9.43 9.68 -6.33
N ASP A 82 8.75 10.74 -6.77
CA ASP A 82 7.92 11.57 -5.90
C ASP A 82 6.72 10.78 -5.37
N VAL A 83 6.11 9.94 -6.22
CA VAL A 83 5.04 9.03 -5.81
C VAL A 83 5.51 8.05 -4.73
N VAL A 84 6.69 7.44 -4.90
CA VAL A 84 7.28 6.54 -3.89
C VAL A 84 7.59 7.29 -2.60
N SER A 85 8.14 8.50 -2.68
CA SER A 85 8.46 9.33 -1.52
C SER A 85 7.21 9.70 -0.72
N TYR A 86 6.17 10.16 -1.42
CA TYR A 86 4.85 10.44 -0.86
C TYR A 86 4.25 9.22 -0.16
N LEU A 87 4.27 8.05 -0.82
CA LEU A 87 3.81 6.80 -0.23
C LEU A 87 4.60 6.47 1.05
N GLY A 88 5.93 6.63 1.01
CA GLY A 88 6.80 6.40 2.16
C GLY A 88 6.46 7.30 3.36
N ASP A 89 6.17 8.58 3.11
CA ASP A 89 5.74 9.52 4.14
C ASP A 89 4.40 9.09 4.77
N LYS A 90 3.42 8.70 3.96
CA LYS A 90 2.12 8.21 4.46
C LYS A 90 2.28 6.93 5.29
N ILE A 91 3.14 6.01 4.87
CA ILE A 91 3.44 4.78 5.63
C ILE A 91 4.05 5.14 6.99
N ARG A 92 5.06 6.03 7.02
CA ARG A 92 5.70 6.48 8.27
C ARG A 92 4.71 7.14 9.21
N GLN A 93 3.94 8.11 8.70
CA GLN A 93 2.93 8.83 9.47
C GLN A 93 1.93 7.86 10.13
N ILE A 94 1.41 6.91 9.37
CA ILE A 94 0.44 5.92 9.86
C ILE A 94 1.10 4.99 10.89
N GLN A 95 2.29 4.47 10.60
CA GLN A 95 3.00 3.62 11.55
C GLN A 95 3.28 4.34 12.87
N GLU A 96 3.76 5.58 12.83
CA GLU A 96 4.04 6.39 14.03
C GLU A 96 2.76 6.66 14.83
N GLN A 97 1.64 6.91 14.16
CA GLN A 97 0.35 7.13 14.82
C GLN A 97 -0.13 5.91 15.61
N TYR A 98 0.03 4.69 15.07
CA TYR A 98 -0.50 3.47 15.68
C TYR A 98 0.51 2.72 16.56
N ARG A 99 1.82 2.93 16.36
CA ARG A 99 2.90 2.21 17.06
C ARG A 99 2.73 2.16 18.58
N PRO A 100 2.47 3.28 19.31
CA PRO A 100 2.42 3.23 20.77
C PRO A 100 1.36 2.26 21.32
N TRP A 101 0.23 2.13 20.61
CA TRP A 101 -0.87 1.25 21.00
C TRP A 101 -0.59 -0.20 20.63
N LEU A 102 -0.07 -0.44 19.42
CA LEU A 102 0.25 -1.79 18.94
C LEU A 102 1.40 -2.40 19.74
N GLU A 103 2.45 -1.63 20.04
CA GLU A 103 3.58 -2.08 20.85
C GLU A 103 3.16 -2.44 22.28
N ARG A 104 2.29 -1.63 22.89
CA ARG A 104 1.76 -1.88 24.23
C ARG A 104 1.06 -3.24 24.34
N ASP A 105 0.34 -3.62 23.31
CA ASP A 105 -0.41 -4.88 23.25
C ASP A 105 0.40 -6.03 22.61
N ASN A 106 1.70 -5.82 22.37
CA ASN A 106 2.62 -6.78 21.74
C ASN A 106 2.15 -7.25 20.35
N ILE A 107 1.56 -6.33 19.58
CA ILE A 107 1.10 -6.53 18.20
C ILE A 107 2.13 -5.96 17.23
N ASP A 108 2.47 -6.73 16.19
CA ASP A 108 3.36 -6.25 15.13
C ASP A 108 2.76 -5.04 14.40
N TYR A 109 3.54 -3.97 14.28
CA TYR A 109 3.17 -2.71 13.65
C TYR A 109 3.88 -2.50 12.30
N GLN A 110 4.44 -3.56 11.73
CA GLN A 110 5.08 -3.47 10.43
C GLN A 110 4.07 -3.71 9.30
N SER A 111 4.17 -2.87 8.27
CA SER A 111 3.45 -3.04 7.00
C SER A 111 4.40 -2.70 5.87
N ASN A 112 4.52 -3.60 4.90
CA ASN A 112 5.38 -3.45 3.74
C ASN A 112 4.53 -3.27 2.48
N CYS A 113 5.00 -2.43 1.57
CA CYS A 113 4.35 -2.18 0.29
C CYS A 113 5.30 -2.44 -0.87
N LEU A 114 4.76 -2.94 -1.98
CA LEU A 114 5.43 -3.00 -3.26
C LEU A 114 4.63 -2.13 -4.24
N LEU A 115 5.23 -1.05 -4.72
CA LEU A 115 4.62 -0.16 -5.71
C LEU A 115 5.26 -0.42 -7.08
N GLY A 116 4.43 -0.58 -8.11
CA GLY A 116 4.87 -0.68 -9.49
C GLY A 116 3.96 0.13 -10.40
N GLY A 117 4.49 0.60 -11.52
CA GLY A 117 3.70 1.42 -12.44
C GLY A 117 4.54 2.19 -13.44
N GLN A 118 3.88 3.16 -14.08
CA GLN A 118 4.44 4.10 -15.04
C GLN A 118 3.68 5.43 -14.91
N ILE A 119 4.41 6.54 -15.00
CA ILE A 119 3.87 7.90 -15.14
C ILE A 119 4.30 8.40 -16.52
#